data_AF-A0A0V0Y128-F1
#
_entry.id   AF-A0A0V0Y128-F1
#
_cell.length_a   1.000
_cell.length_b   1.000
_cell.length_c   1.000
_cell.angle_alpha   90.00
_cell.angle_beta   90.00
_cell.angle_gamma   90.00
#
_symmetry.space_group_name_H-M   'P 1'
#
loop_
_entity.id
_entity.type
_entity.pdbx_description
1 polymer ?
#
loop_
_entity_poly.entity_id
_entity_poly.type
_entity_poly.pdbx_seq_one_letter_code
_entity_poly.pdbx_strand_id
1 'polypeptide(L)'
;MSSHGEKDKNTEEDPLEDTIARDSVVTKYSAAGNIADEVLKELIAKCEENQSVRELCEFGDKSITERAAKVFKKKNVKKGIAFPTCISVNHCIFNFSPLKSEPDVVLAAGDVVKIELGVHVDGFIAMVAHTVVVNVDKEEKIMGRRADVILAAYYCLEAAVRMLRPGVYKNTDLIDIIDKVAAVYNCRPVENIMSFSLKRHKLGQKKYVQLN
;
A
#
# COMPACT_ATOMS: atom_id res chain seq x y z
N MET A 1 -8.86 -21.12 -53.33
CA MET A 1 -9.34 -21.10 -51.93
C MET A 1 -8.40 -21.98 -51.12
N SER A 2 -7.44 -21.39 -50.42
CA SER A 2 -6.51 -22.12 -49.54
C SER A 2 -6.54 -21.45 -48.17
N SER A 3 -7.09 -22.15 -47.19
CA SER A 3 -7.26 -21.71 -45.82
C SER A 3 -5.91 -21.65 -45.12
N HIS A 4 -5.45 -20.45 -44.79
CA HIS A 4 -4.41 -20.25 -43.78
C HIS A 4 -5.10 -20.26 -42.41
N GLY A 5 -5.19 -21.45 -41.81
CA GLY A 5 -5.44 -21.60 -40.38
C GLY A 5 -4.14 -21.33 -39.65
N GLU A 6 -3.96 -20.09 -39.18
CA GLU A 6 -2.90 -19.76 -38.23
C GLU A 6 -3.30 -20.40 -36.89
N LYS A 7 -2.52 -21.41 -36.48
CA LYS A 7 -2.74 -22.13 -35.23
C LYS A 7 -2.53 -21.16 -34.08
N ASP A 8 -3.62 -20.78 -33.41
CA ASP A 8 -3.61 -20.28 -32.04
C ASP A 8 -2.77 -21.23 -31.18
N LYS A 9 -1.54 -20.83 -30.87
CA LYS A 9 -0.77 -21.47 -29.81
C LYS A 9 -1.44 -21.09 -28.50
N ASN A 10 -2.38 -21.94 -28.10
CA ASN A 10 -2.86 -22.05 -26.75
C ASN A 10 -1.65 -22.43 -25.88
N THR A 11 -0.89 -21.43 -25.42
CA THR A 11 0.08 -21.61 -24.34
C THR A 11 -0.75 -21.85 -23.10
N GLU A 12 -0.91 -23.11 -22.70
CA GLU A 12 -1.36 -23.46 -21.37
C GLU A 12 -0.49 -22.69 -20.38
N GLU A 13 -1.07 -21.69 -19.70
CA GLU A 13 -0.37 -20.92 -18.66
C GLU A 13 0.08 -21.91 -17.59
N ASP A 14 1.39 -22.06 -17.42
CA ASP A 14 1.94 -22.89 -16.35
C ASP A 14 1.45 -22.30 -15.01
N PRO A 15 0.63 -23.04 -14.23
CA PRO A 15 0.04 -22.52 -13.00
C PRO A 15 1.09 -22.14 -11.93
N LEU A 16 2.35 -22.54 -12.11
CA LEU A 16 3.49 -22.16 -11.26
C LEU A 16 4.24 -20.90 -11.76
N GLU A 17 4.01 -20.44 -13.00
CA GLU A 17 4.78 -19.37 -13.64
C GLU A 17 4.71 -18.05 -12.85
N ASP A 18 3.57 -17.80 -12.22
CA ASP A 18 3.27 -16.55 -11.50
C ASP A 18 3.38 -16.66 -9.97
N THR A 19 3.96 -17.74 -9.45
CA THR A 19 4.01 -17.99 -8.00
C THR A 19 5.35 -17.60 -7.38
N ILE A 20 5.32 -17.28 -6.09
CA ILE A 20 6.53 -16.98 -5.30
C ILE A 20 7.47 -18.19 -5.10
N ALA A 21 7.10 -19.38 -5.61
CA ALA A 21 8.01 -20.52 -5.69
C ALA A 21 9.15 -20.30 -6.70
N ARG A 22 9.05 -19.27 -7.55
CA ARG A 22 10.11 -18.87 -8.49
C ARG A 22 10.86 -17.63 -7.99
N ASP A 23 12.19 -17.72 -7.96
CA ASP A 23 13.07 -16.60 -7.60
C ASP A 23 12.84 -15.36 -8.46
N SER A 24 12.49 -15.56 -9.73
CA SER A 24 12.19 -14.46 -10.66
C SER A 24 10.95 -13.66 -10.25
N VAL A 25 9.96 -14.30 -9.62
CA VAL A 25 8.75 -13.64 -9.10
C VAL A 25 9.07 -12.90 -7.81
N VAL A 26 9.81 -13.54 -6.90
CA VAL A 26 10.28 -12.89 -5.65
C VAL A 26 11.12 -11.67 -5.98
N THR A 27 12.03 -11.75 -6.96
CA THR A 27 12.86 -10.62 -7.42
C THR A 27 12.01 -9.44 -7.91
N LYS A 28 10.89 -9.69 -8.59
CA LYS A 28 9.98 -8.64 -9.07
C LYS A 28 9.20 -8.01 -7.91
N TYR A 29 8.71 -8.80 -6.95
CA TYR A 29 8.11 -8.27 -5.73
C TYR A 29 9.09 -7.41 -4.94
N SER A 30 10.33 -7.90 -4.73
CA SER A 30 11.37 -7.13 -4.02
C SER A 30 11.71 -5.83 -4.75
N ALA A 31 11.81 -5.86 -6.08
CA ALA A 31 12.04 -4.64 -6.85
C ALA A 31 10.89 -3.62 -6.73
N ALA A 32 9.64 -4.09 -6.79
CA ALA A 32 8.48 -3.23 -6.57
C ALA A 32 8.45 -2.67 -5.13
N GLY A 33 8.73 -3.51 -4.13
CA GLY A 33 8.77 -3.15 -2.71
C GLY A 33 9.85 -2.12 -2.41
N ASN A 34 11.06 -2.28 -2.95
CA ASN A 34 12.15 -1.32 -2.76
C ASN A 34 11.80 0.06 -3.35
N ILE A 35 11.19 0.11 -4.55
CA ILE A 35 10.75 1.39 -5.13
C ILE A 35 9.66 2.02 -4.25
N ALA A 36 8.69 1.23 -3.79
CA ALA A 36 7.62 1.72 -2.92
C ALA A 36 8.16 2.28 -1.60
N ASP A 37 9.10 1.59 -0.95
CA ASP A 37 9.74 2.01 0.30
C ASP A 37 10.58 3.29 0.12
N GLU A 38 11.34 3.39 -0.96
CA GLU A 38 12.12 4.60 -1.28
C GLU A 38 11.22 5.82 -1.49
N VAL A 39 10.15 5.69 -2.29
CA VAL A 39 9.20 6.79 -2.53
C VAL A 39 8.45 7.16 -1.24
N LEU A 40 8.05 6.16 -0.45
CA LEU A 40 7.39 6.41 0.84
C LEU A 40 8.27 7.21 1.78
N LYS A 41 9.56 6.88 1.92
CA LYS A 41 10.51 7.63 2.76
C LYS A 41 10.65 9.08 2.31
N GLU A 42 10.67 9.32 1.00
CA GLU A 42 10.72 10.68 0.44
C GLU A 42 9.43 11.45 0.71
N LEU A 43 8.26 10.81 0.60
CA LEU A 43 6.98 11.41 0.94
C LEU A 43 6.86 11.73 2.43
N ILE A 44 7.31 10.83 3.31
CA ILE A 44 7.37 11.06 4.76
C ILE A 44 8.20 12.31 5.07
N ALA A 45 9.39 12.42 4.48
CA ALA A 45 10.26 13.57 4.66
C ALA A 45 9.69 14.88 4.09
N LYS A 46 8.76 14.79 3.13
CA LYS A 46 8.08 15.94 2.53
C LYS A 46 6.76 16.29 3.20
N CYS A 47 6.25 15.49 4.14
CA CYS A 47 5.03 15.80 4.88
C CYS A 47 5.30 16.84 5.97
N GLU A 48 5.55 18.07 5.53
CA GLU A 48 5.82 19.24 6.36
C GLU A 48 4.65 20.23 6.30
N GLU A 49 4.58 21.13 7.27
CA GLU A 49 3.59 22.21 7.28
C GLU A 49 3.65 23.06 6.00
N ASN A 50 2.48 23.55 5.56
CA ASN A 50 2.26 24.33 4.34
C ASN A 50 2.47 23.56 3.02
N GLN A 51 2.70 22.25 3.07
CA GLN A 51 2.80 21.43 1.87
C GLN A 51 1.42 21.14 1.27
N SER A 52 1.34 21.20 -0.05
CA SER A 52 0.14 20.81 -0.80
C SER A 52 0.02 19.29 -0.87
N VAL A 53 -1.11 18.75 -0.44
CA VAL A 53 -1.45 17.34 -0.59
C VAL A 53 -1.43 16.92 -2.06
N ARG A 54 -1.95 17.76 -2.96
CA ARG A 54 -1.93 17.47 -4.40
C ARG A 54 -0.50 17.38 -4.94
N GLU A 55 0.37 18.31 -4.58
CA GLU A 55 1.77 18.29 -5.02
C GLU A 55 2.53 17.07 -4.50
N LEU A 56 2.23 16.63 -3.26
CA LEU A 56 2.76 15.38 -2.70
C LEU A 56 2.29 14.15 -3.49
N CYS A 57 1.01 14.06 -3.84
CA CYS A 57 0.48 13.00 -4.70
C CYS A 57 1.17 12.98 -6.07
N GLU A 58 1.27 14.13 -6.74
CA GLU A 58 1.95 14.25 -8.05
C GLU A 58 3.43 13.87 -7.96
N PHE A 59 4.11 14.27 -6.87
CA PHE A 59 5.50 13.89 -6.62
C PHE A 59 5.67 12.38 -6.45
N GLY A 60 4.79 11.71 -5.70
CA GLY A 60 4.85 10.27 -5.48
C GLY A 60 4.69 9.49 -6.78
N ASP A 61 3.68 9.83 -7.58
CA ASP A 61 3.39 9.17 -8.85
C ASP A 61 4.51 9.35 -9.88
N LYS A 62 5.06 10.56 -9.95
CA LYS A 62 6.22 10.86 -10.79
C LYS A 62 7.44 10.05 -10.34
N SER A 63 7.73 10.03 -9.05
CA SER A 63 8.87 9.30 -8.47
C SER A 63 8.79 7.80 -8.74
N ILE A 64 7.60 7.20 -8.60
CA ILE A 64 7.36 5.79 -8.93
C ILE A 64 7.65 5.53 -10.40
N THR A 65 7.10 6.37 -11.30
CA THR A 65 7.24 6.20 -12.75
C THR A 65 8.71 6.27 -13.18
N GLU A 66 9.45 7.26 -12.68
CA GLU A 66 10.87 7.45 -13.00
C GLU A 66 11.76 6.31 -12.47
N ARG A 67 11.51 5.81 -11.25
CA ARG A 67 12.27 4.69 -10.67
C ARG A 67 11.92 3.36 -11.36
N ALA A 68 10.65 3.11 -11.63
CA ALA A 68 10.20 1.91 -12.34
C ALA A 68 10.82 1.84 -13.75
N ALA A 69 10.98 2.98 -14.45
CA ALA A 69 11.63 3.02 -15.76
C ALA A 69 13.10 2.53 -15.73
N LYS A 70 13.78 2.65 -14.59
CA LYS A 70 15.21 2.31 -14.43
C LYS A 70 15.48 0.83 -14.22
N VAL A 71 14.50 0.05 -13.75
CA VAL A 71 14.65 -1.40 -13.49
C VAL A 71 14.17 -2.24 -14.68
N PHE A 72 14.67 -3.47 -14.87
CA PHE A 72 14.22 -4.39 -15.94
C PHE A 72 14.20 -3.83 -17.38
N LYS A 73 15.15 -2.96 -17.76
CA LYS A 73 15.18 -2.27 -19.08
C LYS A 73 15.26 -3.20 -20.30
N LYS A 74 15.90 -4.37 -20.17
CA LYS A 74 16.16 -5.30 -21.28
C LYS A 74 14.99 -6.24 -21.59
N LYS A 75 13.91 -6.18 -20.82
CA LYS A 75 12.74 -7.04 -20.97
C LYS A 75 11.52 -6.15 -21.21
N ASN A 76 10.62 -6.56 -22.10
CA ASN A 76 9.36 -5.85 -22.37
C ASN A 76 8.37 -6.07 -21.20
N VAL A 77 8.71 -5.55 -20.03
CA VAL A 77 8.01 -5.76 -18.76
C VAL A 77 7.20 -4.51 -18.42
N LYS A 78 5.88 -4.68 -18.23
CA LYS A 78 4.99 -3.63 -17.72
C LYS A 78 5.35 -3.32 -16.27
N LYS A 79 5.56 -2.06 -15.95
CA LYS A 79 5.99 -1.60 -14.61
C LYS A 79 5.57 -0.15 -14.40
N GLY A 80 5.32 0.22 -13.16
CA GLY A 80 4.84 1.57 -12.83
C GLY A 80 3.93 1.56 -11.61
N ILE A 81 2.98 2.48 -11.60
CA ILE A 81 2.02 2.70 -10.52
C ILE A 81 1.01 1.54 -10.51
N ALA A 82 0.91 0.84 -9.38
CA ALA A 82 -0.13 -0.16 -9.13
C ALA A 82 -1.33 0.43 -8.37
N PHE A 83 -1.04 1.38 -7.49
CA PHE A 83 -2.00 2.14 -6.72
C PHE A 83 -1.48 3.58 -6.62
N PRO A 84 -2.27 4.60 -6.98
CA PRO A 84 -1.80 5.98 -7.01
C PRO A 84 -1.37 6.43 -5.62
N THR A 85 -0.52 7.47 -5.59
CA THR A 85 -0.16 8.10 -4.33
C THR A 85 -1.39 8.82 -3.76
N CYS A 86 -1.80 8.42 -2.56
CA CYS A 86 -2.87 9.05 -1.82
C CYS A 86 -2.35 9.54 -0.47
N ILE A 87 -2.83 10.72 -0.05
CA ILE A 87 -2.43 11.41 1.18
C ILE A 87 -3.69 11.81 1.93
N SER A 88 -4.07 11.02 2.94
CA SER A 88 -5.33 11.20 3.67
C SER A 88 -5.09 11.85 5.03
N VAL A 89 -5.62 13.06 5.23
CA VAL A 89 -5.35 13.89 6.40
C VAL A 89 -6.43 13.72 7.48
N ASN A 90 -6.00 13.54 8.74
CA ASN A 90 -6.84 13.44 9.93
C ASN A 90 -7.99 12.43 9.79
N HIS A 91 -9.23 12.92 9.75
CA HIS A 91 -10.46 12.13 9.68
C HIS A 91 -10.70 11.45 8.32
N CYS A 92 -10.02 11.91 7.26
CA CYS A 92 -10.09 11.27 5.96
C CYS A 92 -9.45 9.88 6.06
N ILE A 93 -10.18 8.82 5.72
CA ILE A 93 -9.78 7.43 6.04
C ILE A 93 -8.66 6.95 5.11
N PHE A 94 -8.89 6.93 3.80
CA PHE A 94 -7.95 6.49 2.76
C PHE A 94 -8.44 6.99 1.37
N ASN A 95 -7.66 6.75 0.32
CA ASN A 95 -7.88 7.07 -1.10
C ASN A 95 -7.99 8.55 -1.47
N PHE A 96 -7.42 9.46 -0.69
CA PHE A 96 -7.43 10.88 -1.05
C PHE A 96 -6.29 11.26 -2.01
N SER A 97 -6.63 11.51 -3.28
CA SER A 97 -5.72 11.99 -4.32
C SER A 97 -6.46 13.06 -5.16
N PRO A 98 -6.40 14.34 -4.74
CA PRO A 98 -7.29 15.38 -5.26
C PRO A 98 -6.95 15.80 -6.69
N LEU A 99 -7.99 16.09 -7.49
CA LEU A 99 -7.83 16.56 -8.86
C LEU A 99 -7.37 18.03 -8.90
N LYS A 100 -6.81 18.45 -10.04
CA LYS A 100 -6.45 19.86 -10.28
C LYS A 100 -7.65 20.82 -10.24
N SER A 101 -8.84 20.31 -10.58
CA SER A 101 -10.10 21.06 -10.55
C SER A 101 -10.70 21.16 -9.15
N GLU A 102 -10.20 20.42 -8.17
CA GLU A 102 -10.71 20.41 -6.80
C GLU A 102 -9.87 21.33 -5.90
N PRO A 103 -10.45 21.85 -4.80
CA PRO A 103 -9.69 22.56 -3.80
C PRO A 103 -8.55 21.70 -3.25
N ASP A 104 -7.40 22.32 -3.05
CA ASP A 104 -6.25 21.66 -2.46
C ASP A 104 -6.41 21.53 -0.93
N VAL A 105 -5.68 20.58 -0.35
CA VAL A 105 -5.53 20.46 1.10
C VAL A 105 -4.08 20.81 1.44
N VAL A 106 -3.91 21.76 2.34
CA VAL A 106 -2.58 22.20 2.81
C VAL A 106 -2.35 21.59 4.19
N LEU A 107 -1.21 20.93 4.37
CA LEU A 107 -0.85 20.31 5.64
C LEU A 107 -0.60 21.35 6.72
N ALA A 108 -1.15 21.12 7.92
CA ALA A 108 -0.90 21.93 9.10
C ALA A 108 -0.04 21.17 10.12
N ALA A 109 0.71 21.90 10.95
CA ALA A 109 1.44 21.31 12.06
C ALA A 109 0.52 20.48 12.97
N GLY A 110 0.94 19.26 13.30
CA GLY A 110 0.17 18.33 14.11
C GLY A 110 -0.88 17.49 13.37
N ASP A 111 -1.05 17.67 12.07
CA ASP A 111 -1.93 16.81 11.26
C ASP A 111 -1.45 15.35 11.28
N VAL A 112 -2.40 14.42 11.39
CA VAL A 112 -2.15 12.99 11.21
C VAL A 112 -2.32 12.63 9.74
N VAL A 113 -1.23 12.37 9.04
CA VAL A 113 -1.20 12.17 7.60
C VAL A 113 -0.96 10.70 7.29
N LYS A 114 -1.87 10.11 6.52
CA LYS A 114 -1.78 8.71 6.06
C LYS A 114 -1.34 8.72 4.59
N ILE A 115 -0.15 8.20 4.33
CA ILE A 115 0.47 8.10 3.02
C ILE A 115 0.28 6.68 2.54
N GLU A 116 -0.21 6.48 1.33
CA GLU A 116 -0.34 5.16 0.71
C GLU A 116 0.00 5.22 -0.77
N LEU A 117 0.66 4.18 -1.27
CA LEU A 117 1.06 4.06 -2.67
C LEU A 117 1.32 2.61 -3.03
N GLY A 118 1.30 2.30 -4.32
CA GLY A 118 1.59 0.97 -4.83
C GLY A 118 2.41 1.00 -6.11
N VAL A 119 3.34 0.05 -6.20
CA VAL A 119 4.21 -0.15 -7.37
C VAL A 119 4.00 -1.56 -7.89
N HIS A 120 4.04 -1.74 -9.21
CA HIS A 120 4.14 -3.07 -9.80
C HIS A 120 5.35 -3.23 -10.71
N VAL A 121 5.87 -4.45 -10.75
CA VAL A 121 6.81 -4.91 -11.77
C VAL A 121 6.23 -6.20 -12.37
N ASP A 122 6.00 -6.20 -13.67
CA ASP A 122 5.37 -7.29 -14.42
C ASP A 122 3.99 -7.72 -13.88
N GLY A 123 3.30 -6.81 -13.19
CA GLY A 123 2.01 -7.07 -12.56
C GLY A 123 2.08 -7.63 -11.15
N PHE A 124 3.28 -7.89 -10.60
CA PHE A 124 3.46 -8.21 -9.18
C PHE A 124 3.48 -6.92 -8.38
N ILE A 125 2.55 -6.81 -7.43
CA ILE A 125 2.21 -5.56 -6.76
C ILE A 125 2.85 -5.52 -5.37
N ALA A 126 3.50 -4.41 -5.04
CA ALA A 126 3.86 -4.06 -3.67
C ALA A 126 3.13 -2.77 -3.30
N MET A 127 2.35 -2.81 -2.23
CA MET A 127 1.69 -1.65 -1.67
C MET A 127 2.24 -1.38 -0.27
N VAL A 128 2.28 -0.10 0.09
CA VAL A 128 2.73 0.33 1.40
C VAL A 128 1.88 1.51 1.84
N ALA A 129 1.64 1.58 3.15
CA ALA A 129 1.05 2.73 3.78
C ALA A 129 1.79 3.06 5.08
N HIS A 130 1.83 4.33 5.45
CA HIS A 130 2.41 4.80 6.70
C HIS A 130 1.65 6.01 7.23
N THR A 131 1.63 6.16 8.55
CA THR A 131 1.00 7.30 9.22
C THR A 131 2.07 8.13 9.90
N VAL A 132 2.10 9.44 9.61
CA VAL A 132 3.01 10.41 10.22
C VAL A 132 2.23 11.54 10.88
N VAL A 133 2.88 12.26 11.79
CA VAL A 133 2.35 13.51 12.33
C VAL A 133 3.25 14.64 11.85
N VAL A 134 2.64 15.66 11.24
CA VAL A 134 3.36 16.78 10.62
C VAL A 134 4.04 17.64 11.69
N ASN A 135 5.31 18.00 11.44
CA ASN A 135 6.12 18.91 12.25
C ASN A 135 6.11 18.58 13.75
N VAL A 136 6.39 17.32 14.11
CA VAL A 136 6.67 16.94 15.50
C VAL A 136 8.18 17.03 15.74
N ASP A 137 8.59 17.91 16.64
CA ASP A 137 9.98 18.01 17.07
C ASP A 137 10.46 16.66 17.60
N LYS A 138 11.71 16.28 17.30
CA LYS A 138 12.23 14.95 17.67
C LYS A 138 12.25 14.71 19.18
N GLU A 139 12.36 15.79 19.92
CA GLU A 139 12.37 15.84 21.38
C GLU A 139 10.96 15.78 21.97
N GLU A 140 9.94 16.09 21.16
CA GLU A 140 8.54 16.07 21.56
C GLU A 140 7.88 14.73 21.28
N LYS A 141 7.06 14.29 22.22
CA LYS A 141 6.24 13.10 22.05
C LYS A 141 4.89 13.49 21.47
N ILE A 142 4.37 12.67 20.56
CA ILE A 142 2.96 12.73 20.18
C ILE A 142 2.14 12.31 21.41
N MET A 143 1.14 13.11 21.79
CA MET A 143 0.32 12.89 22.99
C MET A 143 -1.17 12.82 22.68
N GLY A 144 -1.94 12.29 23.64
CA GLY A 144 -3.40 12.23 23.58
C GLY A 144 -3.93 11.28 22.50
N ARG A 145 -5.12 11.58 21.97
CA ARG A 145 -5.85 10.69 21.05
C ARG A 145 -5.10 10.36 19.77
N ARG A 146 -4.21 11.24 19.31
CA ARG A 146 -3.33 10.99 18.14
C ARG A 146 -2.32 9.89 18.44
N ALA A 147 -1.70 9.93 19.61
CA ALA A 147 -0.78 8.88 20.06
C ALA A 147 -1.53 7.56 20.23
N ASP A 148 -2.70 7.60 20.86
CA ASP A 148 -3.53 6.41 21.10
C ASP A 148 -3.88 5.68 19.80
N VAL A 149 -4.37 6.40 18.79
CA VAL A 149 -4.80 5.78 17.52
C VAL A 149 -3.61 5.25 16.70
N ILE A 150 -2.47 5.95 16.73
CA ILE A 150 -1.25 5.52 16.03
C ILE A 150 -0.70 4.24 16.69
N LEU A 151 -0.62 4.21 18.03
CA LEU A 151 -0.17 3.03 18.76
C LEU A 151 -1.14 1.86 18.61
N ALA A 152 -2.46 2.11 18.65
CA ALA A 152 -3.47 1.10 18.38
C ALA A 152 -3.25 0.45 17.01
N ALA A 153 -3.13 1.25 15.95
CA ALA A 153 -2.88 0.76 14.59
C ALA A 153 -1.55 -0.01 14.49
N TYR A 154 -0.48 0.49 15.12
CA TYR A 154 0.82 -0.17 15.15
C TYR A 154 0.74 -1.56 15.83
N TYR A 155 0.13 -1.66 17.00
CA TYR A 155 0.03 -2.93 17.70
C TYR A 155 -0.96 -3.90 17.03
N CYS A 156 -2.01 -3.39 16.38
CA CYS A 156 -2.88 -4.21 15.52
C CYS A 156 -2.08 -4.80 14.34
N LEU A 157 -1.21 -4.00 13.70
CA LEU A 157 -0.32 -4.47 12.64
C LEU A 157 0.64 -5.55 13.16
N GLU A 158 1.31 -5.31 14.29
CA GLU A 158 2.24 -6.26 14.91
C GLU A 158 1.55 -7.58 15.29
N ALA A 159 0.30 -7.53 15.76
CA ALA A 159 -0.51 -8.73 16.00
C ALA A 159 -0.83 -9.45 14.68
N ALA A 160 -1.29 -8.71 13.66
CA ALA A 160 -1.67 -9.27 12.38
C ALA A 160 -0.52 -10.00 11.66
N VAL A 161 0.67 -9.39 11.59
CA VAL A 161 1.84 -10.01 10.95
C VAL A 161 2.31 -11.28 11.67
N ARG A 162 2.05 -11.40 12.99
CA ARG A 162 2.37 -12.61 13.76
C ARG A 162 1.33 -13.72 13.58
N MET A 163 0.07 -13.35 13.37
CA MET A 163 -1.05 -14.29 13.23
C MET A 163 -1.33 -14.73 11.80
N LEU A 164 -0.90 -13.99 10.77
CA LEU A 164 -1.05 -14.42 9.38
C LEU A 164 -0.09 -15.58 9.04
N ARG A 165 -0.47 -16.79 9.49
CA ARG A 165 0.27 -18.04 9.30
C ARG A 165 -0.62 -19.13 8.71
N PRO A 166 -0.13 -19.90 7.72
CA PRO A 166 -0.90 -20.99 7.14
C PRO A 166 -1.35 -22.01 8.19
N GLY A 167 -2.66 -22.29 8.25
CA GLY A 167 -3.24 -23.37 9.04
C GLY A 167 -3.26 -23.17 10.56
N VAL A 168 -2.82 -22.02 11.08
CA VAL A 168 -2.75 -21.79 12.54
C VAL A 168 -3.98 -21.06 13.08
N TYR A 169 -4.37 -19.96 12.43
CA TYR A 169 -5.45 -19.08 12.90
C TYR A 169 -6.51 -18.90 11.81
N LYS A 170 -7.77 -18.72 12.22
CA LYS A 170 -8.86 -18.31 11.33
C LYS A 170 -8.89 -16.79 11.21
N ASN A 171 -9.55 -16.29 10.16
CA ASN A 171 -9.77 -14.85 9.99
C ASN A 171 -10.50 -14.23 11.20
N THR A 172 -11.45 -14.96 11.80
CA THR A 172 -12.18 -14.51 13.00
C THR A 172 -11.26 -14.28 14.19
N ASP A 173 -10.28 -15.16 14.40
CA ASP A 173 -9.32 -15.02 15.52
C ASP A 173 -8.46 -13.76 15.35
N LEU A 174 -8.09 -13.45 14.10
CA LEU A 174 -7.36 -12.23 13.75
C LEU A 174 -8.20 -10.97 13.99
N ILE A 175 -9.48 -10.99 13.60
CA ILE A 175 -10.38 -9.85 13.79
C ILE A 175 -10.61 -9.61 15.29
N ASP A 176 -10.85 -10.68 16.07
CA ASP A 176 -11.04 -10.61 17.52
C ASP A 176 -9.82 -10.02 18.25
N ILE A 177 -8.59 -10.34 17.82
CA ILE A 177 -7.39 -9.75 18.44
C ILE A 177 -7.24 -8.29 18.07
N ILE A 178 -7.58 -7.90 16.84
CA ILE A 178 -7.49 -6.50 16.38
C ILE A 178 -8.46 -5.64 17.18
N ASP A 179 -9.69 -6.11 17.39
CA ASP A 179 -10.70 -5.42 18.20
C ASP A 179 -10.22 -5.26 19.66
N LYS A 180 -9.65 -6.32 20.25
CA LYS A 180 -9.11 -6.27 21.63
C LYS A 180 -7.94 -5.30 21.75
N VAL A 181 -7.00 -5.31 20.80
CA VAL A 181 -5.83 -4.40 20.82
C VAL A 181 -6.26 -2.95 20.64
N ALA A 182 -7.17 -2.67 19.70
CA ALA A 182 -7.69 -1.32 19.49
C ALA A 182 -8.43 -0.80 20.74
N ALA A 183 -9.21 -1.65 21.41
CA ALA A 183 -9.97 -1.30 22.61
C ALA A 183 -9.07 -0.86 23.79
N VAL A 184 -7.85 -1.39 23.92
CA VAL A 184 -6.87 -0.95 24.95
C VAL A 184 -6.58 0.55 24.86
N TYR A 185 -6.62 1.10 23.65
CA TYR A 185 -6.38 2.51 23.38
C TYR A 185 -7.69 3.32 23.24
N ASN A 186 -8.83 2.77 23.64
CA ASN A 186 -10.16 3.33 23.37
C ASN A 186 -10.37 3.66 21.89
N CYS A 187 -9.81 2.87 20.99
CA CYS A 187 -9.95 3.00 19.55
C CYS A 187 -10.83 1.88 19.01
N ARG A 188 -11.40 2.11 17.83
CA ARG A 188 -12.16 1.10 17.10
C ARG A 188 -11.60 0.99 15.68
N PRO A 189 -11.39 -0.23 15.15
CA PRO A 189 -11.09 -0.40 13.74
C PRO A 189 -12.22 0.14 12.88
N VAL A 190 -11.89 0.64 11.69
CA VAL A 190 -12.91 1.07 10.73
C VAL A 190 -13.60 -0.16 10.16
N GLU A 191 -14.92 -0.15 10.17
CA GLU A 191 -15.73 -1.28 9.73
C GLU A 191 -15.56 -1.56 8.24
N ASN A 192 -15.66 -2.83 7.85
CA ASN A 192 -15.65 -3.29 6.46
C ASN A 192 -14.36 -3.00 5.66
N ILE A 193 -13.25 -2.66 6.34
CA ILE A 193 -11.93 -2.55 5.70
C ILE A 193 -11.41 -3.94 5.34
N MET A 194 -10.88 -4.08 4.12
CA MET A 194 -10.44 -5.35 3.56
C MET A 194 -8.94 -5.38 3.27
N SER A 195 -8.29 -6.46 3.69
CA SER A 195 -6.93 -6.84 3.30
C SER A 195 -6.99 -8.00 2.31
N PHE A 196 -6.49 -7.81 1.09
CA PHE A 196 -6.67 -8.77 -0.01
C PHE A 196 -5.42 -9.60 -0.30
N SER A 197 -5.61 -10.85 -0.74
CA SER A 197 -4.52 -11.60 -1.39
C SER A 197 -4.19 -11.00 -2.75
N LEU A 198 -2.90 -10.85 -3.06
CA LEU A 198 -2.41 -10.33 -4.34
C LEU A 198 -2.02 -11.46 -5.31
N LYS A 199 -2.27 -11.25 -6.60
CA LYS A 199 -1.70 -12.07 -7.70
C LYS A 199 -1.23 -11.16 -8.82
N ARG A 200 -0.48 -11.72 -9.77
CA ARG A 200 -0.04 -10.99 -10.97
C ARG A 200 -1.25 -10.34 -11.66
N HIS A 201 -1.15 -9.04 -11.91
CA HIS A 201 -2.17 -8.18 -12.55
C HIS A 201 -3.51 -8.07 -11.81
N LYS A 202 -3.60 -8.53 -10.54
CA LYS A 202 -4.87 -8.58 -9.81
C LYS A 202 -4.72 -7.99 -8.41
N LEU A 203 -5.19 -6.75 -8.27
CA LEU A 203 -5.44 -6.08 -7.00
C LEU A 203 -6.89 -6.35 -6.57
N GLY A 204 -7.10 -6.99 -5.41
CA GLY A 204 -8.42 -7.40 -4.92
C GLY A 204 -8.88 -8.75 -5.46
N GLN A 205 -9.20 -9.70 -4.57
CA GLN A 205 -9.58 -11.08 -4.92
C GLN A 205 -10.57 -11.73 -3.93
N LYS A 206 -11.00 -12.97 -4.28
CA LYS A 206 -11.85 -13.89 -3.50
C LYS A 206 -11.38 -14.16 -2.06
N LYS A 207 -10.09 -14.03 -1.76
CA LYS A 207 -9.54 -14.24 -0.41
C LYS A 207 -9.15 -12.90 0.20
N TYR A 208 -9.79 -12.59 1.32
CA TYR A 208 -9.58 -11.36 2.05
C TYR A 208 -9.75 -11.60 3.55
N VAL A 209 -9.21 -10.68 4.35
CA VAL A 209 -9.58 -10.47 5.75
C VAL A 209 -10.39 -9.18 5.77
N GLN A 210 -11.57 -9.20 6.38
CA GLN A 210 -12.45 -8.05 6.51
C GLN A 210 -12.62 -7.73 8.00
N LEU A 211 -12.42 -6.48 8.39
CA LEU A 211 -12.67 -6.02 9.75
C LEU A 211 -14.18 -5.85 9.99
N ASN A 212 -14.61 -6.10 11.24
CA ASN A 212 -16.00 -6.03 11.70
C ASN A 212 -16.61 -4.65 11.49
#